data_AF-I8J4H6-F1
#
_entry.id   AF-I8J4H6-F1
#
_cell.length_a   1.000
_cell.length_b   1.000
_cell.length_c   1.000
_cell.angle_alpha   90.00
_cell.angle_beta   90.00
_cell.angle_gamma   90.00
#
_symmetry.space_group_name_H-M   'P 1'
#
loop_
_entity.id
_entity.type
_entity.pdbx_description
1 polymer ?
#
loop_
_entity_poly.entity_id
_entity_poly.type
_entity_poly.pdbx_seq_one_letter_code
_entity_poly.pdbx_strand_id
1 'polypeptide(L)' 'MAYPATFRDLLLSLVGKNVTITTNTSLAEGLLVTVADDVVQLVETVVGYENETKRVVIPIASINYIRSKN' A
#
# COMPACT_ATOMS: atom_id res chain seq x y z
N MET A 1 1.69 -16.11 -16.63
CA MET A 1 1.83 -14.91 -15.77
C MET A 1 3.27 -14.46 -15.84
N ALA A 2 3.54 -13.24 -16.30
CA ALA A 2 4.89 -12.66 -16.23
C ALA A 2 5.14 -12.18 -14.79
N TYR A 3 6.29 -12.52 -14.23
CA TYR A 3 6.70 -12.00 -12.93
C TYR A 3 7.08 -10.51 -13.08
N PRO A 4 6.72 -9.62 -12.14
CA PRO A 4 7.07 -8.21 -12.23
C PRO A 4 8.60 -8.04 -12.26
N ALA A 5 9.09 -7.27 -13.23
CA ALA A 5 10.52 -7.08 -13.44
C ALA A 5 11.17 -6.21 -12.35
N THR A 6 10.40 -5.32 -11.73
CA THR A 6 10.86 -4.44 -10.66
C THR A 6 9.92 -4.44 -9.46
N PHE A 7 10.41 -3.99 -8.30
CA PHE A 7 9.57 -3.77 -7.13
C PHE A 7 8.45 -2.74 -7.41
N ARG A 8 8.72 -1.74 -8.27
CA ARG A 8 7.69 -0.79 -8.70
C ARG A 8 6.59 -1.46 -9.52
N ASP A 9 6.94 -2.37 -10.42
CA ASP A 9 5.94 -3.14 -11.20
C ASP A 9 5.11 -4.05 -10.30
N LEU A 10 5.74 -4.65 -9.28
CA LEU A 10 5.03 -5.39 -8.24
C LEU A 10 4.00 -4.47 -7.57
N LEU A 11 4.41 -3.29 -7.08
CA LEU A 11 3.49 -2.34 -6.44
C LEU A 11 2.36 -1.90 -7.36
N LEU A 12 2.64 -1.62 -8.64
CA LEU A 12 1.63 -1.30 -9.64
C LEU A 12 0.62 -2.43 -9.84
N SER A 13 1.07 -3.70 -9.82
CA SER A 13 0.19 -4.87 -9.92
C SER A 13 -0.71 -5.11 -8.69
N LEU A 14 -0.45 -4.38 -7.60
CA LEU A 14 -1.22 -4.41 -6.36
C LEU A 14 -2.21 -3.24 -6.24
N VAL A 15 -2.18 -2.27 -7.16
CA VAL A 15 -3.17 -1.17 -7.17
C VAL A 15 -4.58 -1.73 -7.26
N GLY A 16 -5.47 -1.22 -6.42
CA GLY A 16 -6.85 -1.71 -6.26
C GLY A 16 -7.00 -2.90 -5.31
N LYS A 17 -5.92 -3.40 -4.70
CA LYS A 17 -5.96 -4.48 -3.71
C LYS A 17 -5.79 -3.94 -2.29
N ASN A 18 -6.40 -4.63 -1.32
CA ASN A 18 -6.06 -4.41 0.09
C ASN A 18 -4.68 -4.98 0.38
N VAL A 19 -3.81 -4.12 0.90
CA VAL A 19 -2.43 -4.46 1.22
C VAL A 19 -2.12 -4.09 2.67
N THR A 20 -1.22 -4.86 3.27
CA THR A 20 -0.54 -4.51 4.50
C THR A 20 0.89 -4.11 4.16
N ILE A 21 1.30 -2.92 4.56
CA ILE A 21 2.65 -2.39 4.38
C ILE A 21 3.29 -2.18 5.74
N THR A 22 4.51 -2.64 5.90
CA THR A 22 5.34 -2.30 7.06
C THR A 22 6.51 -1.43 6.64
N THR A 23 6.74 -0.39 7.44
CA THR A 23 7.93 0.45 7.38
C THR A 23 8.81 0.16 8.60
N ASN A 24 9.87 0.93 8.79
CA ASN A 24 10.71 0.84 9.99
C ASN A 24 9.96 1.22 11.27
N THR A 25 8.93 2.07 11.18
CA THR A 25 8.29 2.70 12.34
C THR A 25 6.79 2.46 12.42
N SER A 26 6.18 1.93 11.36
CA SER A 26 4.73 1.82 11.27
C SER A 26 4.27 0.61 10.47
N LEU A 27 3.04 0.20 10.75
CA LEU A 27 2.25 -0.74 9.94
C LEU A 27 1.03 0.02 9.45
N ALA A 28 0.78 -0.06 8.14
CA ALA A 28 -0.39 0.51 7.49
C ALA A 28 -1.17 -0.60 6.77
N GLU A 29 -2.49 -0.59 6.89
CA GLU A 29 -3.37 -1.56 6.22
C GLU A 29 -4.52 -0.85 5.51
N GLY A 30 -4.66 -1.08 4.22
CA GLY A 30 -5.73 -0.46 3.45
C GLY A 30 -5.66 -0.74 1.96
N LEU A 31 -6.52 -0.07 1.21
CA LEU A 31 -6.60 -0.16 -0.23
C LEU A 31 -5.44 0.62 -0.87
N LEU A 32 -4.60 -0.04 -1.65
CA LEU A 32 -3.57 0.64 -2.44
C LEU A 32 -4.22 1.35 -3.62
N VAL A 33 -4.20 2.69 -3.63
CA VAL A 33 -4.89 3.50 -4.65
C VAL A 33 -3.95 3.94 -5.76
N THR A 34 -2.73 4.32 -5.41
CA THR A 34 -1.79 4.94 -6.37
C THR A 34 -0.35 4.58 -6.05
N VAL A 35 0.47 4.46 -7.10
CA VAL A 35 1.94 4.35 -7.04
C VAL A 35 2.52 5.37 -8.02
N ALA A 36 2.99 6.51 -7.53
CA ALA A 36 3.49 7.63 -8.32
C ALA A 36 4.55 8.39 -7.52
N ASP A 37 5.46 9.11 -8.19
CA ASP A 37 6.43 10.01 -7.54
C ASP A 37 7.19 9.37 -6.35
N ASP A 38 7.57 8.11 -6.52
CA ASP A 38 8.25 7.27 -5.52
C ASP A 38 7.55 7.12 -4.16
N VAL A 39 6.24 7.33 -4.16
CA VAL A 39 5.35 7.06 -3.03
C VAL A 39 4.23 6.10 -3.41
N VAL A 40 3.70 5.42 -2.40
CA VAL A 40 2.42 4.70 -2.48
C VAL A 40 1.37 5.44 -1.66
N GLN A 41 0.13 5.41 -2.13
CA GLN A 41 -1.01 5.98 -1.42
C GLN A 41 -1.99 4.88 -1.04
N LEU A 42 -2.33 4.81 0.25
CA LEU A 42 -3.30 3.89 0.80
C LEU A 42 -4.51 4.65 1.32
N VAL A 43 -5.68 4.03 1.20
CA VAL A 43 -6.88 4.43 1.94
C VAL A 43 -7.13 3.37 3.02
N GLU A 44 -6.92 3.76 4.27
CA GLU A 44 -7.21 2.92 5.44
C GLU A 44 -8.66 3.10 5.87
N THR A 45 -9.33 1.99 6.19
CA THR A 45 -10.64 2.01 6.85
C THR A 45 -10.42 1.98 8.35
N VAL A 46 -10.77 3.06 9.05
CA VAL A 46 -10.62 3.13 10.52
C VAL A 46 -11.78 2.39 11.18
N VAL A 47 -11.50 1.20 11.73
CA VAL A 47 -12.49 0.40 12.46
C VAL A 47 -12.90 1.16 13.74
N GLY A 48 -14.19 1.47 13.88
CA GLY A 48 -14.76 2.20 15.01
C GLY A 48 -15.37 3.56 14.66
N TYR A 49 -15.08 4.08 13.47
CA TYR A 49 -15.74 5.24 12.88
C TYR A 49 -16.14 4.86 11.46
N GLU A 50 -17.33 4.31 11.28
CA GLU A 50 -17.79 3.62 10.06
C GLU A 50 -17.74 4.44 8.75
N ASN A 51 -17.30 5.71 8.80
CA ASN A 51 -17.22 6.59 7.65
C ASN A 51 -15.91 7.40 7.53
N GLU A 52 -14.90 7.16 8.37
CA GLU A 52 -13.63 7.90 8.25
C GLU A 52 -12.60 7.12 7.44
N THR A 53 -12.31 7.64 6.24
CA THR A 53 -11.25 7.13 5.37
C THR A 53 -9.99 7.96 5.58
N LYS A 54 -8.92 7.32 6.02
CA LYS A 54 -7.63 7.99 6.20
C LYS A 54 -6.75 7.73 4.99
N ARG A 55 -6.28 8.79 4.34
CA ARG A 55 -5.26 8.69 3.29
C ARG A 55 -3.88 8.64 3.93
N VAL A 56 -3.10 7.62 3.58
CA VAL A 56 -1.72 7.44 4.03
C VAL A 56 -0.81 7.46 2.82
N VAL A 57 0.27 8.24 2.91
CA VAL A 57 1.30 8.34 1.88
C VAL A 57 2.58 7.74 2.44
N ILE A 58 3.17 6.76 1.76
CA ILE A 58 4.37 6.05 2.22
C ILE A 58 5.44 6.12 1.12
N PRO A 59 6.65 6.61 1.40
CA PRO A 59 7.77 6.52 0.47
C PRO A 59 8.11 5.06 0.16
N ILE A 60 8.25 4.71 -1.12
CA ILE A 60 8.60 3.34 -1.56
C ILE A 60 9.89 2.86 -0.90
N ALA A 61 10.87 3.76 -0.76
CA ALA A 61 12.16 3.48 -0.13
C ALA A 61 12.07 3.11 1.37
N SER A 62 10.96 3.45 2.03
CA SER A 62 10.72 3.13 3.45
C SER A 62 9.96 1.81 3.65
N ILE A 63 9.51 1.17 2.57
CA ILE A 63 8.77 -0.09 2.62
C ILE A 63 9.76 -1.23 2.86
N ASN A 64 9.61 -1.88 4.00
CA ASN A 64 10.37 -3.08 4.34
C ASN A 64 9.67 -4.34 3.81
N TYR A 65 8.35 -4.36 3.88
CA TYR A 65 7.54 -5.51 3.48
C TYR A 65 6.15 -5.07 3.03
N ILE A 66 5.62 -5.76 2.02
CA ILE A 66 4.26 -5.60 1.53
C ILE A 66 3.62 -6.97 1.28
N ARG A 67 2.34 -7.10 1.68
CA ARG A 67 1.52 -8.28 1.40
C ARG A 67 0.13 -7.87 0.94
N SER A 68 -0.36 -8.44 -0.16
CA SER A 68 -1.77 -8.34 -0.53
C SER A 68 -2.61 -9.37 0.22
N LYS A 69 -3.76 -8.96 0.77
CA LYS A 69 -4.80 -9.91 1.18
C LYS A 69 -5.53 -10.37 -0.09
N ASN A 70 -5.49 -11.67 -0.35
CA ASN A 70 -6.27 -12.33 -1.39
C ASN A 70 -7.70 -12.53 -0.91
#